data_AF-A0A6C0HZX1-F1
#
_entry.id   AF-A0A6C0HZX1-F1
#
_cell.length_a   1.000
_cell.length_b   1.000
_cell.length_c   1.000
_cell.angle_alpha   90.00
_cell.angle_beta   90.00
_cell.angle_gamma   90.00
#
_symmetry.space_group_name_H-M   'P 1'
#
loop_
_entity.id
_entity.type
_entity.pdbx_description
1 polymer ?
#
loop_
_entity_poly.entity_id
_entity_poly.type
_entity_poly.pdbx_seq_one_letter_code
_entity_poly.pdbx_strand_id
1 'polypeptide(L)'
;MNFQILIIISIFFLIIILWNFIYPNRKETFENNDHTKETFENNDHTKEEETIDANTEFYESEINTSSRLGNYLSCYFYKMGLAFLHGKNFKTNIQQNGDMFTNYLPDKVIFDESVQDAFISVGITDISLQTELDKIDGDCQSAWTIMTKEFETFWKIMKPTINTILKEALEKSNLNKIVDAPVIHYRCSDSPMNKLGYYHFQKYSFFKDSLDMIQQKTGKKYDKLYICYCNSHESSNENHNSCDKYVGSLTEYLESLGYEVINKCQSVNKDFATMFYAPGLISTCSSLSFMAGFFSDGIFIASMYDERKSRQCEDCDDWFKKGYTLKHSEVENYHDTEKVISILKA
;
A
#
# COMPACT_ATOMS: atom_id res chain seq x y z
N MET A 1 54.13 -4.75 22.71
CA MET A 1 52.65 -4.66 22.63
C MET A 1 52.29 -3.25 22.22
N ASN A 2 51.69 -3.07 21.04
CA ASN A 2 51.62 -1.77 20.36
C ASN A 2 50.67 -0.80 21.08
N PHE A 3 51.12 0.43 21.30
CA PHE A 3 50.37 1.52 21.93
C PHE A 3 49.01 1.79 21.25
N GLN A 4 48.92 1.52 19.94
CA GLN A 4 47.67 1.60 19.17
C GLN A 4 46.59 0.58 19.62
N ILE A 5 46.99 -0.62 20.07
CA ILE A 5 46.06 -1.63 20.56
C ILE A 5 45.42 -1.18 21.88
N LEU A 6 46.20 -0.51 22.74
CA LEU A 6 45.68 0.04 24.00
C LEU A 6 44.62 1.12 23.76
N ILE A 7 44.84 2.00 22.78
CA ILE A 7 43.89 3.07 22.44
C ILE A 7 42.57 2.51 21.91
N ILE A 8 42.63 1.49 21.04
CA ILE A 8 41.43 0.85 20.49
C ILE A 8 40.61 0.18 21.60
N ILE A 9 41.28 -0.52 22.54
CA ILE A 9 40.61 -1.15 23.68
C ILE A 9 39.96 -0.09 24.58
N SER A 10 40.63 1.03 24.85
CA SER A 10 40.07 2.12 25.67
C SER A 10 38.85 2.78 25.02
N ILE A 11 38.86 2.99 23.70
CA ILE A 11 37.70 3.55 22.97
C ILE A 11 36.54 2.56 23.01
N PHE A 12 36.79 1.26 22.84
CA PHE A 12 35.75 0.23 22.87
C PHE A 12 35.07 0.15 24.24
N PHE A 13 35.84 0.23 25.33
CA PHE A 13 35.29 0.30 26.69
C PHE A 13 34.46 1.57 26.93
N LEU A 14 34.90 2.72 26.41
CA LEU A 14 34.16 3.97 26.53
C LEU A 14 32.79 3.89 25.84
N ILE A 15 32.72 3.24 24.67
CA ILE A 15 31.47 3.02 23.92
C ILE A 15 30.53 2.10 24.70
N ILE A 16 31.03 1.02 25.30
CA ILE A 16 30.21 0.11 26.13
C ILE A 16 29.65 0.84 27.36
N ILE A 17 30.44 1.69 28.00
CA ILE A 17 29.99 2.46 29.17
C ILE A 17 28.91 3.47 28.75
N LEU A 18 29.11 4.18 27.63
CA LEU A 18 28.13 5.13 27.10
C LEU A 18 26.83 4.43 26.67
N TRP A 19 26.92 3.25 26.07
CA TRP A 19 25.74 2.45 25.68
C TRP A 19 24.88 2.06 26.89
N ASN A 20 25.52 1.62 27.98
CA ASN A 20 24.82 1.27 29.22
C ASN A 20 24.24 2.50 29.95
N PHE A 21 24.79 3.69 29.71
CA PHE A 21 24.27 4.94 30.27
C PHE A 21 23.06 5.48 29.49
N ILE A 22 23.05 5.31 28.16
CA ILE A 22 21.98 5.78 27.29
C ILE A 22 20.76 4.84 27.36
N TYR A 23 20.97 3.55 27.66
CA TYR A 23 19.90 2.55 27.74
C TYR A 23 19.89 1.80 29.09
N PRO A 24 19.49 2.45 30.20
CA PRO A 24 19.37 1.75 31.47
C PRO A 24 18.12 0.84 31.46
N ASN A 25 18.35 -0.46 31.40
CA ASN A 25 17.41 -1.53 31.78
C ASN A 25 16.02 -1.55 31.09
N ARG A 26 15.89 -2.32 29.99
CA ARG A 26 14.68 -3.15 29.83
C ARG A 26 14.94 -4.49 30.53
N LYS A 27 14.47 -4.60 31.77
CA LYS A 27 14.24 -5.91 32.40
C LYS A 27 12.90 -6.42 31.87
N GLU A 28 12.92 -7.34 30.92
CA GLU A 28 11.80 -8.25 30.72
C GLU A 28 12.09 -9.54 31.48
N THR A 29 11.18 -9.83 32.39
CA THR A 29 11.10 -11.03 33.22
C THR A 29 10.77 -12.22 32.34
N PHE A 30 11.74 -13.10 32.11
CA PHE A 30 11.47 -14.48 31.70
C PHE A 30 11.15 -15.28 32.96
N GLU A 31 9.86 -15.57 33.16
CA GLU A 31 9.43 -16.64 34.07
C GLU A 31 9.64 -17.99 33.38
N ASN A 32 10.43 -18.82 34.04
CA ASN A 32 10.65 -20.23 33.73
C ASN A 32 9.33 -21.01 33.86
N ASN A 33 8.99 -21.79 32.83
CA ASN A 33 8.22 -23.02 33.01
C ASN A 33 9.05 -24.19 32.47
N ASP A 34 9.84 -24.75 33.38
CA ASP A 34 10.39 -26.10 33.30
C ASP A 34 9.24 -27.08 33.57
N HIS A 35 8.91 -27.94 32.61
CA HIS A 35 8.53 -29.34 32.83
C HIS A 35 8.15 -30.01 31.51
N THR A 36 9.07 -30.78 30.94
CA THR A 36 8.80 -32.13 30.40
C THR A 36 10.14 -32.81 30.11
N LYS A 37 10.49 -33.78 30.95
CA LYS A 37 11.47 -34.81 30.63
C LYS A 37 10.77 -35.81 29.74
N GLU A 38 11.19 -35.93 28.48
CA GLU A 38 10.94 -37.14 27.70
C GLU A 38 12.27 -37.76 27.27
N THR A 39 12.29 -39.06 27.45
CA THR A 39 13.37 -40.03 27.25
C THR A 39 13.71 -40.17 25.77
N PHE A 40 15.00 -40.04 25.44
CA PHE A 40 15.54 -40.47 24.16
C PHE A 40 15.60 -42.01 24.11
N GLU A 41 14.67 -42.62 23.38
CA GLU A 41 14.87 -43.96 22.80
C GLU A 41 15.33 -43.80 21.36
N ASN A 42 16.51 -44.35 21.08
CA ASN A 42 17.06 -44.48 19.74
C ASN A 42 16.27 -45.56 18.99
N ASN A 43 15.42 -45.16 18.04
CA ASN A 43 14.94 -46.05 17.00
C ASN A 43 15.59 -45.69 15.66
N ASP A 44 16.38 -46.66 15.20
CA ASP A 44 17.03 -46.74 13.90
C ASP A 44 15.94 -46.92 12.84
N HIS A 45 15.54 -45.82 12.19
CA HIS A 45 14.59 -45.84 11.08
C HIS A 45 15.32 -45.55 9.77
N THR A 46 15.25 -46.56 8.91
CA THR A 46 15.43 -46.49 7.45
C THR A 46 14.89 -45.19 6.88
N LYS A 47 15.74 -44.46 6.16
CA LYS A 47 15.36 -43.33 5.30
C LYS A 47 14.43 -43.83 4.19
N GLU A 48 13.12 -43.76 4.42
CA GLU A 48 12.18 -43.51 3.34
C GLU A 48 12.29 -42.02 3.00
N GLU A 49 12.56 -41.71 1.73
CA GLU A 49 12.38 -40.39 1.18
C GLU A 49 10.88 -40.06 1.25
N GLU A 50 10.45 -39.44 2.36
CA GLU A 50 9.22 -38.68 2.38
C GLU A 50 9.37 -37.54 1.38
N THR A 51 8.83 -37.74 0.18
CA THR A 51 8.35 -36.64 -0.65
C THR A 51 7.28 -35.93 0.18
N ILE A 52 7.69 -34.93 0.96
CA ILE A 52 6.79 -33.96 1.58
C ILE A 52 6.00 -33.36 0.42
N ASP A 53 4.74 -33.75 0.31
CA ASP A 53 3.80 -33.22 -0.68
C ASP A 53 3.50 -31.76 -0.30
N ALA A 54 4.40 -30.86 -0.71
CA ALA A 54 4.31 -29.42 -0.51
C ALA A 54 2.97 -28.82 -1.03
N ASN A 55 2.15 -29.63 -1.71
CA ASN A 55 0.85 -29.24 -2.23
C ASN A 55 -0.31 -29.28 -1.22
N THR A 56 -0.11 -29.61 0.06
CA THR A 56 -1.25 -29.72 1.00
C THR A 56 -1.29 -28.74 2.17
N GLU A 57 -0.21 -28.01 2.48
CA GLU A 57 -0.24 -27.06 3.58
C GLU A 57 -0.86 -25.72 3.16
N PHE A 58 -1.90 -25.31 3.89
CA PHE A 58 -2.56 -24.02 3.71
C PHE A 58 -2.07 -23.04 4.78
N TYR A 59 -1.73 -21.83 4.34
CA TYR A 59 -1.66 -20.68 5.22
C TYR A 59 -3.08 -20.18 5.47
N GLU A 60 -3.65 -20.51 6.63
CA GLU A 60 -4.98 -20.04 7.02
C GLU A 60 -4.91 -18.64 7.59
N SER A 61 -5.77 -17.75 7.09
CA SER A 61 -5.85 -16.39 7.58
C SER A 61 -7.27 -15.90 7.80
N GLU A 62 -7.48 -15.29 8.96
CA GLU A 62 -8.67 -14.49 9.22
C GLU A 62 -8.48 -13.09 8.65
N ILE A 63 -9.47 -12.60 7.90
CA ILE A 63 -9.49 -11.25 7.35
C ILE A 63 -10.77 -10.58 7.83
N ASN A 64 -10.62 -9.41 8.46
CA ASN A 64 -11.78 -8.66 8.92
C ASN A 64 -12.53 -8.03 7.74
N THR A 65 -13.72 -8.55 7.44
CA THR A 65 -14.59 -8.11 6.35
C THR A 65 -15.35 -6.81 6.64
N SER A 66 -15.28 -6.30 7.87
CA SER A 66 -15.84 -4.98 8.23
C SER A 66 -14.94 -3.79 7.84
N SER A 67 -13.73 -4.07 7.35
CA SER A 67 -12.79 -3.04 6.92
C SER A 67 -13.23 -2.38 5.60
N ARG A 68 -12.82 -1.12 5.38
CA ARG A 68 -13.06 -0.43 4.10
C ARG A 68 -12.40 -1.21 2.95
N LEU A 69 -13.02 -1.27 1.78
CA LEU A 69 -12.61 -2.12 0.64
C LEU A 69 -11.09 -2.13 0.36
N GLY A 70 -10.45 -0.96 0.30
CA GLY A 70 -9.01 -0.88 0.04
C GLY A 70 -8.15 -1.57 1.11
N ASN A 71 -8.51 -1.44 2.39
CA ASN A 71 -7.80 -2.08 3.50
C ASN A 71 -8.02 -3.59 3.50
N TYR A 72 -9.26 -4.02 3.20
CA TYR A 72 -9.60 -5.43 3.04
C TYR A 72 -8.72 -6.08 1.96
N LEU A 73 -8.67 -5.49 0.76
CA LEU A 73 -7.85 -6.00 -0.34
C LEU A 73 -6.35 -5.98 -0.01
N SER A 74 -5.87 -4.93 0.66
CA SER A 74 -4.49 -4.86 1.15
C SER A 74 -4.13 -6.04 2.03
N CYS A 75 -4.96 -6.32 3.04
CA CYS A 75 -4.68 -7.42 3.93
C CYS A 75 -4.81 -8.78 3.23
N TYR A 76 -5.84 -8.95 2.39
CA TYR A 76 -6.06 -10.18 1.63
C TYR A 76 -4.85 -10.56 0.78
N PHE A 77 -4.38 -9.63 -0.05
CA PHE A 77 -3.28 -9.93 -0.96
C PHE A 77 -1.91 -9.94 -0.27
N TYR A 78 -1.73 -9.17 0.81
CA TYR A 78 -0.52 -9.25 1.62
C TYR A 78 -0.36 -10.66 2.22
N LYS A 79 -1.42 -11.19 2.86
CA LYS A 79 -1.40 -12.53 3.44
C LYS A 79 -1.26 -13.64 2.39
N MET A 80 -1.82 -13.45 1.20
CA MET A 80 -1.59 -14.34 0.06
C MET A 80 -0.12 -14.35 -0.35
N GLY A 81 0.53 -13.19 -0.42
CA GLY A 81 1.97 -13.10 -0.69
C GLY A 81 2.83 -13.77 0.38
N LEU A 82 2.48 -13.65 1.66
CA LEU A 82 3.16 -14.36 2.75
C LEU A 82 3.02 -15.89 2.63
N ALA A 83 1.84 -16.37 2.23
CA ALA A 83 1.64 -17.79 1.97
C ALA A 83 2.59 -18.31 0.87
N PHE A 84 2.68 -17.57 -0.23
CA PHE A 84 3.55 -17.93 -1.34
C PHE A 84 5.03 -17.84 -0.98
N LEU A 85 5.43 -16.82 -0.21
CA LEU A 85 6.78 -16.71 0.33
C LEU A 85 7.17 -17.97 1.13
N HIS A 86 6.23 -18.56 1.86
CA HIS A 86 6.41 -19.78 2.64
C HIS A 86 6.25 -21.08 1.84
N GLY A 87 6.01 -21.01 0.52
CA GLY A 87 5.80 -22.20 -0.32
C GLY A 87 4.47 -22.89 -0.04
N LYS A 88 3.44 -22.13 0.39
CA LYS A 88 2.15 -22.67 0.83
C LYS A 88 1.00 -22.17 -0.03
N ASN A 89 -0.03 -23.00 -0.12
CA ASN A 89 -1.31 -22.57 -0.65
C ASN A 89 -1.91 -21.50 0.25
N PHE A 90 -2.60 -20.52 -0.33
CA PHE A 90 -3.33 -19.52 0.44
C PHE A 90 -4.75 -19.99 0.69
N LYS A 91 -5.23 -19.87 1.94
CA LYS A 91 -6.64 -20.08 2.30
C LYS A 91 -7.12 -19.00 3.25
N THR A 92 -8.33 -18.53 3.03
CA THR A 92 -8.96 -17.56 3.92
C THR A 92 -10.46 -17.82 4.04
N ASN A 93 -11.02 -17.45 5.19
CA ASN A 93 -12.46 -17.47 5.39
C ASN A 93 -13.04 -16.12 4.97
N ILE A 94 -13.36 -15.97 3.68
CA ILE A 94 -14.09 -14.79 3.18
C ILE A 94 -15.54 -14.91 3.65
N GLN A 95 -15.93 -14.11 4.63
CA GLN A 95 -17.34 -13.91 4.90
C GLN A 95 -17.94 -13.05 3.79
N GLN A 96 -18.90 -13.60 3.06
CA GLN A 96 -19.61 -12.89 1.99
C GLN A 96 -20.31 -11.67 2.59
N ASN A 97 -19.94 -10.48 2.13
CA ASN A 97 -20.45 -9.22 2.63
C ASN A 97 -21.18 -8.49 1.49
N GLY A 98 -22.45 -8.84 1.26
CA GLY A 98 -23.37 -8.12 0.34
C GLY A 98 -22.93 -8.04 -1.13
N ASP A 99 -23.38 -7.02 -1.87
CA ASP A 99 -23.16 -6.84 -3.32
C ASP A 99 -21.75 -6.32 -3.69
N MET A 100 -20.69 -6.86 -3.08
CA MET A 100 -19.30 -6.49 -3.39
C MET A 100 -18.61 -7.55 -4.26
N PHE A 101 -17.74 -7.09 -5.18
CA PHE A 101 -16.97 -8.00 -6.03
C PHE A 101 -15.99 -8.86 -5.24
N THR A 102 -15.67 -8.46 -4.00
CA THR A 102 -14.85 -9.22 -3.06
C THR A 102 -15.42 -10.59 -2.75
N ASN A 103 -16.73 -10.80 -2.92
CA ASN A 103 -17.35 -12.12 -2.75
C ASN A 103 -16.94 -13.12 -3.84
N TYR A 104 -16.37 -12.65 -4.95
CA TYR A 104 -15.85 -13.47 -6.03
C TYR A 104 -14.33 -13.64 -5.97
N LEU A 105 -13.67 -13.11 -4.92
CA LEU A 105 -12.29 -13.46 -4.64
C LEU A 105 -12.22 -14.93 -4.18
N PRO A 106 -11.17 -15.66 -4.58
CA PRO A 106 -11.02 -17.06 -4.21
C PRO A 106 -10.77 -17.20 -2.71
N ASP A 107 -11.44 -18.14 -2.05
CA ASP A 107 -11.13 -18.52 -0.68
C ASP A 107 -9.87 -19.41 -0.59
N LYS A 108 -9.44 -19.97 -1.74
CA LYS A 108 -8.24 -20.78 -1.91
C LYS A 108 -7.48 -20.38 -3.17
N VAL A 109 -6.19 -20.13 -3.04
CA VAL A 109 -5.29 -19.88 -4.17
C VAL A 109 -4.13 -20.86 -4.09
N ILE A 110 -3.92 -21.59 -5.18
CA ILE A 110 -2.83 -22.56 -5.28
C ILE A 110 -1.50 -21.82 -5.34
N PHE A 111 -0.53 -22.36 -4.61
CA PHE A 111 0.83 -21.87 -4.58
C PHE A 111 1.46 -21.81 -5.98
N ASP A 112 2.16 -20.72 -6.27
CA ASP A 112 2.93 -20.52 -7.50
C ASP A 112 4.43 -20.47 -7.16
N GLU A 113 5.15 -21.53 -7.51
CA GLU A 113 6.60 -21.67 -7.28
C GLU A 113 7.39 -20.53 -7.92
N SER A 114 6.96 -20.03 -9.08
CA SER A 114 7.65 -18.93 -9.76
C SER A 114 7.60 -17.62 -8.97
N VAL A 115 6.55 -17.42 -8.17
CA VAL A 115 6.42 -16.25 -7.30
C VAL A 115 7.34 -16.38 -6.08
N GLN A 116 7.46 -17.58 -5.50
CA GLN A 116 8.41 -17.83 -4.41
C GLN A 116 9.85 -17.64 -4.87
N ASP A 117 10.20 -18.23 -6.01
CA ASP A 117 11.53 -18.07 -6.60
C ASP A 117 11.86 -16.60 -6.84
N ALA A 118 10.89 -15.81 -7.30
CA ALA A 118 11.05 -14.37 -7.44
C ALA A 118 11.37 -13.72 -6.09
N PHE A 119 10.64 -14.02 -5.02
CA PHE A 119 10.94 -13.51 -3.68
C PHE A 119 12.33 -13.91 -3.18
N ILE A 120 12.70 -15.18 -3.31
CA ILE A 120 14.00 -15.70 -2.90
C ILE A 120 15.13 -14.99 -3.67
N SER A 121 14.96 -14.80 -4.98
CA SER A 121 15.97 -14.19 -5.84
C SER A 121 16.33 -12.74 -5.46
N VAL A 122 15.37 -12.01 -4.88
CA VAL A 122 15.57 -10.62 -4.42
C VAL A 122 15.80 -10.52 -2.91
N GLY A 123 15.83 -11.65 -2.19
CA GLY A 123 16.09 -11.72 -0.76
C GLY A 123 14.95 -11.21 0.14
N ILE A 124 13.70 -11.21 -0.34
CA ILE A 124 12.52 -10.85 0.46
C ILE A 124 12.27 -11.95 1.50
N THR A 125 12.00 -11.58 2.75
CA THR A 125 11.70 -12.50 3.85
C THR A 125 10.51 -12.03 4.67
N ASP A 126 9.85 -12.92 5.41
CA ASP A 126 8.74 -12.54 6.31
C ASP A 126 9.20 -11.54 7.37
N ILE A 127 10.40 -11.75 7.91
CA ILE A 127 11.02 -10.85 8.89
C ILE A 127 11.24 -9.46 8.29
N SER A 128 11.71 -9.34 7.05
CA SER A 128 11.95 -8.04 6.42
C SER A 128 10.62 -7.31 6.13
N LEU A 129 9.61 -8.02 5.65
CA LEU A 129 8.27 -7.45 5.41
C LEU A 129 7.58 -7.00 6.70
N GLN A 130 7.60 -7.85 7.74
CA GLN A 130 7.00 -7.50 9.04
C GLN A 130 7.74 -6.33 9.68
N THR A 131 9.07 -6.28 9.60
CA THR A 131 9.87 -5.15 10.10
C THR A 131 9.46 -3.83 9.43
N GLU A 132 9.18 -3.85 8.14
CA GLU A 132 8.69 -2.66 7.44
C GLU A 132 7.25 -2.31 7.81
N LEU A 133 6.38 -3.31 8.01
CA LEU A 133 4.99 -3.11 8.42
C LEU A 133 4.90 -2.49 9.82
N ASP A 134 5.73 -2.97 10.76
CA ASP A 134 5.82 -2.46 12.13
C ASP A 134 6.28 -0.99 12.18
N LYS A 135 7.02 -0.51 11.18
CA LYS A 135 7.39 0.90 11.07
C LYS A 135 6.21 1.80 10.69
N ILE A 136 5.11 1.22 10.19
CA ILE A 136 3.87 1.94 9.85
C ILE A 136 2.89 1.82 11.03
N ASP A 137 2.40 0.61 11.29
CA ASP A 137 1.50 0.27 12.40
C ASP A 137 1.42 -1.25 12.72
N GLY A 138 2.10 -2.11 11.94
CA GLY A 138 2.10 -3.56 12.13
C GLY A 138 0.86 -4.29 11.60
N ASP A 139 -0.11 -3.59 10.99
CA ASP A 139 -1.35 -4.18 10.48
C ASP A 139 -1.31 -4.39 8.96
N CYS A 140 -1.69 -5.58 8.49
CA CYS A 140 -1.79 -5.93 7.08
C CYS A 140 -2.68 -4.96 6.26
N GLN A 141 -3.63 -4.30 6.91
CA GLN A 141 -4.47 -3.25 6.30
C GLN A 141 -3.68 -2.03 5.83
N SER A 142 -2.46 -1.85 6.33
CA SER A 142 -1.56 -0.74 6.00
C SER A 142 -0.42 -1.15 5.08
N ALA A 143 -0.36 -2.42 4.65
CA ALA A 143 0.68 -2.93 3.75
C ALA A 143 0.70 -2.24 2.37
N TRP A 144 -0.40 -1.56 1.97
CA TRP A 144 -0.45 -0.69 0.79
C TRP A 144 0.44 0.57 0.91
N THR A 145 0.91 0.91 2.11
CA THR A 145 1.74 2.08 2.37
C THR A 145 3.19 1.79 1.96
N ILE A 146 3.46 1.85 0.65
CA ILE A 146 4.81 1.61 0.11
C ILE A 146 5.76 2.75 0.49
N MET A 147 6.57 2.50 1.52
CA MET A 147 7.59 3.45 2.01
C MET A 147 9.01 3.00 1.70
N THR A 148 9.20 1.80 1.15
CA THR A 148 10.51 1.18 0.90
C THR A 148 10.53 0.39 -0.40
N LYS A 149 11.72 0.20 -0.96
CA LYS A 149 11.95 -0.70 -2.10
C LYS A 149 11.56 -2.14 -1.82
N GLU A 150 11.72 -2.60 -0.58
CA GLU A 150 11.33 -3.94 -0.14
C GLU A 150 9.82 -4.17 -0.39
N PHE A 151 8.96 -3.28 0.14
CA PHE A 151 7.51 -3.36 -0.07
C PHE A 151 7.12 -3.18 -1.53
N GLU A 152 7.77 -2.26 -2.23
CA GLU A 152 7.53 -2.08 -3.67
C GLU A 152 7.83 -3.37 -4.44
N THR A 153 8.96 -4.01 -4.13
CA THR A 153 9.40 -5.25 -4.78
C THR A 153 8.43 -6.37 -4.47
N PHE A 154 7.98 -6.48 -3.21
CA PHE A 154 6.93 -7.43 -2.83
C PHE A 154 5.67 -7.26 -3.69
N TRP A 155 5.14 -6.04 -3.79
CA TRP A 155 3.93 -5.79 -4.56
C TRP A 155 4.13 -5.96 -6.06
N LYS A 156 5.31 -5.68 -6.60
CA LYS A 156 5.62 -5.94 -8.02
C LYS A 156 5.65 -7.43 -8.34
N ILE A 157 6.26 -8.24 -7.48
CA ILE A 157 6.29 -9.70 -7.64
C ILE A 157 4.86 -10.24 -7.64
N MET A 158 4.01 -9.77 -6.72
CA MET A 158 2.62 -10.20 -6.63
C MET A 158 1.70 -9.63 -7.72
N LYS A 159 2.11 -8.58 -8.43
CA LYS A 159 1.23 -7.80 -9.31
C LYS A 159 0.51 -8.66 -10.37
N PRO A 160 1.18 -9.56 -11.12
CA PRO A 160 0.51 -10.36 -12.15
C PRO A 160 -0.61 -11.26 -11.58
N THR A 161 -0.34 -11.93 -10.45
CA THR A 161 -1.30 -12.79 -9.76
C THR A 161 -2.49 -11.98 -9.25
N ILE A 162 -2.23 -10.84 -8.61
CA ILE A 162 -3.28 -9.96 -8.06
C ILE A 162 -4.15 -9.37 -9.17
N ASN A 163 -3.54 -8.90 -10.27
CA ASN A 163 -4.27 -8.39 -11.44
C ASN A 163 -5.29 -9.42 -11.95
N THR A 164 -4.83 -10.66 -12.15
CA THR A 164 -5.67 -11.75 -12.67
C THR A 164 -6.86 -12.01 -11.75
N ILE A 165 -6.61 -12.15 -10.45
CA ILE A 165 -7.66 -12.40 -9.45
C ILE A 165 -8.67 -11.24 -9.39
N LEU A 166 -8.20 -9.99 -9.35
CA LEU A 166 -9.07 -8.81 -9.33
C LEU A 166 -9.92 -8.71 -10.60
N LYS A 167 -9.32 -8.94 -11.76
CA LYS A 167 -10.00 -8.89 -13.05
C LYS A 167 -11.12 -9.92 -13.13
N GLU A 168 -10.83 -11.18 -12.77
CA GLU A 168 -11.85 -12.24 -12.74
C GLU A 168 -12.99 -11.93 -11.77
N ALA A 169 -12.68 -11.41 -10.58
CA ALA A 169 -13.69 -11.06 -9.58
C ALA A 169 -14.59 -9.90 -10.07
N LEU A 170 -14.01 -8.90 -10.73
CA LEU A 170 -14.75 -7.79 -11.34
C LEU A 170 -15.63 -8.27 -12.51
N GLU A 171 -15.12 -9.15 -13.37
CA GLU A 171 -15.88 -9.74 -14.48
C GLU A 171 -17.06 -10.58 -13.99
N LYS A 172 -16.86 -11.46 -13.00
CA LYS A 172 -17.93 -12.25 -12.37
C LYS A 172 -19.00 -11.37 -11.71
N SER A 173 -18.62 -10.16 -11.30
CA SER A 173 -19.53 -9.16 -10.71
C SER A 173 -20.22 -8.25 -11.73
N ASN A 174 -20.02 -8.47 -13.04
CA ASN A 174 -20.48 -7.56 -14.11
C ASN A 174 -19.99 -6.11 -13.91
N LEU A 175 -18.76 -5.95 -13.40
CA LEU A 175 -18.09 -4.66 -13.22
C LEU A 175 -16.96 -4.45 -14.23
N ASN A 176 -16.87 -5.29 -15.27
CA ASN A 176 -16.00 -5.03 -16.41
C ASN A 176 -16.42 -3.72 -17.08
N LYS A 177 -15.46 -2.79 -17.25
CA LYS A 177 -15.73 -1.45 -17.78
C LYS A 177 -14.77 -1.12 -18.90
N ILE A 178 -15.27 -0.39 -19.89
CA ILE A 178 -14.43 0.33 -20.84
C ILE A 178 -14.23 1.73 -20.26
N VAL A 179 -12.98 2.07 -19.94
CA VAL A 179 -12.58 3.41 -19.48
C VAL A 179 -11.58 3.94 -20.51
N ASP A 180 -11.92 5.05 -21.14
CA ASP A 180 -11.25 5.58 -22.33
C ASP A 180 -10.32 6.77 -22.02
N ALA A 181 -10.23 7.16 -20.75
CA ALA A 181 -9.48 8.34 -20.32
C ALA A 181 -8.84 8.10 -18.93
N PRO A 182 -7.73 8.79 -18.61
CA PRO A 182 -7.13 8.74 -17.30
C PRO A 182 -8.10 9.12 -16.19
N VAL A 183 -7.87 8.53 -15.01
CA VAL A 183 -8.66 8.78 -13.81
C VAL A 183 -7.77 9.43 -12.76
N ILE A 184 -8.29 10.44 -12.07
CA ILE A 184 -7.73 11.00 -10.84
C ILE A 184 -8.60 10.51 -9.69
N HIS A 185 -8.03 9.79 -8.74
CA HIS A 185 -8.72 9.50 -7.48
C HIS A 185 -8.38 10.58 -6.48
N TYR A 186 -9.34 11.49 -6.25
CA TYR A 186 -9.17 12.63 -5.37
C TYR A 186 -9.86 12.39 -4.03
N ARG A 187 -9.07 12.02 -3.02
CA ARG A 187 -9.58 11.81 -1.66
C ARG A 187 -9.65 13.15 -0.92
N CYS A 188 -10.81 13.46 -0.37
CA CYS A 188 -11.02 14.80 0.17
C CYS A 188 -12.06 14.92 1.32
N SER A 189 -12.90 13.90 1.59
CA SER A 189 -13.93 13.97 2.64
C SER A 189 -13.39 13.84 4.07
N ASP A 190 -12.48 12.90 4.32
CA ASP A 190 -11.83 12.69 5.61
C ASP A 190 -10.42 13.27 5.65
N SER A 191 -9.74 13.28 4.51
CA SER A 191 -8.32 13.57 4.41
C SER A 191 -8.06 14.52 3.26
N PRO A 192 -7.16 15.51 3.41
CA PRO A 192 -6.19 15.74 4.49
C PRO A 192 -6.75 16.48 5.71
N MET A 193 -8.05 16.76 5.78
CA MET A 193 -8.65 17.59 6.83
C MET A 193 -8.51 16.99 8.24
N ASN A 194 -8.42 15.66 8.35
CA ASN A 194 -8.12 14.95 9.59
C ASN A 194 -6.63 14.96 10.01
N LYS A 195 -5.74 15.59 9.23
CA LYS A 195 -4.30 15.73 9.50
C LYS A 195 -3.59 14.41 9.85
N LEU A 196 -4.04 13.29 9.28
CA LEU A 196 -3.32 12.02 9.39
C LEU A 196 -2.05 12.09 8.55
N GLY A 197 -0.90 11.84 9.17
CA GLY A 197 0.41 12.19 8.61
C GLY A 197 0.85 11.51 7.31
N TYR A 198 0.04 10.69 6.65
CA TYR A 198 0.31 10.16 5.30
C TYR A 198 -0.73 10.59 4.26
N TYR A 199 -1.75 11.36 4.65
CA TYR A 199 -2.74 11.88 3.72
C TYR A 199 -2.55 13.37 3.49
N HIS A 200 -2.06 13.72 2.31
CA HIS A 200 -1.77 15.09 1.94
C HIS A 200 -2.44 15.46 0.62
N PHE A 201 -2.75 16.75 0.47
CA PHE A 201 -2.99 17.27 -0.87
C PHE A 201 -1.71 17.25 -1.68
N GLN A 202 -1.89 17.10 -2.98
CA GLN A 202 -0.82 17.21 -3.96
C GLN A 202 -0.94 18.54 -4.70
N LYS A 203 0.19 19.19 -4.95
CA LYS A 203 0.27 20.42 -5.75
C LYS A 203 -0.27 20.18 -7.17
N TYR A 204 -0.74 21.24 -7.81
CA TYR A 204 -1.37 21.14 -9.14
C TYR A 204 -0.40 20.66 -10.22
N SER A 205 0.88 21.00 -10.09
CA SER A 205 1.95 20.47 -10.94
C SER A 205 2.04 18.94 -10.91
N PHE A 206 1.66 18.28 -9.81
CA PHE A 206 1.62 16.81 -9.75
C PHE A 206 0.68 16.23 -10.79
N PHE A 207 -0.54 16.75 -10.88
CA PHE A 207 -1.55 16.24 -11.78
C PHE A 207 -1.15 16.47 -13.23
N LYS A 208 -0.64 17.67 -13.54
CA LYS A 208 -0.10 17.98 -14.87
C LYS A 208 1.03 17.02 -15.26
N ASP A 209 2.06 16.90 -14.43
CA ASP A 209 3.24 16.09 -14.76
C ASP A 209 2.91 14.60 -14.81
N SER A 210 1.93 14.16 -14.02
CA SER A 210 1.41 12.79 -14.07
C SER A 210 0.63 12.52 -15.36
N LEU A 211 -0.20 13.46 -15.82
CA LEU A 211 -0.91 13.34 -17.10
C LEU A 211 0.06 13.34 -18.29
N ASP A 212 1.09 14.18 -18.26
CA ASP A 212 2.15 14.20 -19.27
C ASP A 212 2.88 12.85 -19.34
N MET A 213 3.21 12.27 -18.18
CA MET A 213 3.81 10.92 -18.10
C MET A 213 2.88 9.83 -18.65
N ILE A 214 1.58 9.87 -18.33
CA ILE A 214 0.61 8.89 -18.83
C ILE A 214 0.54 8.96 -20.36
N GLN A 215 0.46 10.17 -20.92
CA GLN A 215 0.44 10.35 -22.38
C GLN A 215 1.73 9.84 -23.03
N GLN A 216 2.90 10.18 -22.46
CA GLN A 216 4.19 9.73 -22.96
C GLN A 216 4.31 8.20 -22.99
N LYS A 217 3.97 7.54 -21.89
CA LYS A 217 4.10 6.09 -21.75
C LYS A 217 3.05 5.30 -22.55
N THR A 218 1.85 5.84 -22.72
CA THR A 218 0.82 5.19 -23.54
C THR A 218 0.93 5.51 -25.03
N GLY A 219 1.69 6.56 -25.40
CA GLY A 219 1.72 7.08 -26.77
C GLY A 219 0.37 7.66 -27.23
N LYS A 220 -0.58 7.89 -26.30
CA LYS A 220 -1.92 8.40 -26.59
C LYS A 220 -2.07 9.80 -26.03
N LYS A 221 -2.64 10.69 -26.83
CA LYS A 221 -3.13 11.98 -26.36
C LYS A 221 -4.51 11.79 -25.73
N TYR A 222 -4.74 12.38 -24.57
CA TYR A 222 -6.06 12.40 -23.94
C TYR A 222 -6.55 13.84 -23.86
N ASP A 223 -7.73 14.11 -24.41
CA ASP A 223 -8.39 15.41 -24.29
C ASP A 223 -9.48 15.40 -23.20
N LYS A 224 -9.66 14.26 -22.52
CA LYS A 224 -10.65 14.03 -21.47
C LYS A 224 -10.00 13.34 -20.28
N LEU A 225 -10.49 13.62 -19.08
CA LEU A 225 -10.13 12.89 -17.85
C LEU A 225 -11.34 12.76 -16.91
N TYR A 226 -11.28 11.77 -16.02
CA TYR A 226 -12.26 11.61 -14.96
C TYR A 226 -11.65 11.96 -13.60
N ILE A 227 -12.38 12.67 -12.76
CA ILE A 227 -12.03 12.81 -11.34
C ILE A 227 -13.03 11.98 -10.54
N CYS A 228 -12.55 10.86 -9.99
CA CYS A 228 -13.30 10.10 -8.99
C CYS A 228 -13.17 10.83 -7.65
N TYR A 229 -14.25 11.49 -7.27
CA TYR A 229 -14.37 12.31 -6.07
C TYR A 229 -15.75 12.06 -5.44
N CYS A 230 -15.77 11.53 -4.22
CA CYS A 230 -16.97 11.41 -3.41
C CYS A 230 -16.77 12.11 -2.08
N ASN A 231 -17.70 13.00 -1.73
CA ASN A 231 -17.73 13.67 -0.43
C ASN A 231 -18.75 13.08 0.54
N SER A 232 -19.54 12.07 0.16
CA SER A 232 -20.65 11.57 1.00
C SER A 232 -20.23 10.75 2.24
N HIS A 233 -18.93 10.60 2.51
CA HIS A 233 -18.44 9.76 3.61
C HIS A 233 -18.18 10.58 4.88
N GLU A 234 -18.83 10.19 5.99
CA GLU A 234 -18.51 10.50 7.40
C GLU A 234 -17.70 11.79 7.64
N SER A 235 -18.18 12.92 7.13
CA SER A 235 -17.50 14.20 7.34
C SER A 235 -18.47 15.31 7.66
N SER A 236 -17.96 16.35 8.30
CA SER A 236 -18.76 17.53 8.63
C SER A 236 -19.19 18.24 7.33
N ASN A 237 -20.28 19.01 7.38
CA ASN A 237 -20.65 19.86 6.24
C ASN A 237 -19.53 20.85 5.85
N GLU A 238 -18.72 21.26 6.82
CA GLU A 238 -17.56 22.12 6.58
C GLU A 238 -16.48 21.41 5.73
N ASN A 239 -16.24 20.12 6.01
CA ASN A 239 -15.36 19.30 5.19
C ASN A 239 -15.90 19.17 3.76
N HIS A 240 -17.19 18.83 3.59
CA HIS A 240 -17.82 18.74 2.26
C HIS A 240 -17.64 20.04 1.47
N ASN A 241 -17.97 21.19 2.07
CA ASN A 241 -17.88 22.49 1.42
C ASN A 241 -16.44 22.86 1.04
N SER A 242 -15.49 22.61 1.94
CA SER A 242 -14.07 22.87 1.67
C SER A 242 -13.59 21.99 0.52
N CYS A 243 -14.06 20.76 0.52
CA CYS A 243 -13.69 19.76 -0.45
C CYS A 243 -14.18 20.07 -1.87
N ASP A 244 -15.45 20.47 -2.00
CA ASP A 244 -16.02 20.90 -3.27
C ASP A 244 -15.24 22.08 -3.87
N LYS A 245 -14.76 23.01 -3.04
CA LYS A 245 -13.91 24.11 -3.49
C LYS A 245 -12.55 23.65 -4.00
N TYR A 246 -11.92 22.68 -3.34
CA TYR A 246 -10.64 22.13 -3.79
C TYR A 246 -10.75 21.39 -5.12
N VAL A 247 -11.79 20.56 -5.27
CA VAL A 247 -12.06 19.83 -6.51
C VAL A 247 -12.46 20.79 -7.63
N GLY A 248 -13.26 21.82 -7.33
CA GLY A 248 -13.62 22.87 -8.29
C GLY A 248 -12.37 23.59 -8.81
N SER A 249 -11.49 24.05 -7.93
CA SER A 249 -10.25 24.71 -8.34
C SER A 249 -9.28 23.78 -9.09
N LEU A 250 -9.23 22.48 -8.77
CA LEU A 250 -8.45 21.51 -9.54
C LEU A 250 -9.06 21.29 -10.93
N THR A 251 -10.39 21.21 -11.01
CA THR A 251 -11.15 21.09 -12.28
C THR A 251 -10.81 22.26 -13.19
N GLU A 252 -10.96 23.50 -12.71
CA GLU A 252 -10.63 24.71 -13.47
C GLU A 252 -9.17 24.72 -13.96
N TYR A 253 -8.24 24.29 -13.10
CA TYR A 253 -6.83 24.18 -13.48
C TYR A 253 -6.63 23.18 -14.63
N LEU A 254 -7.20 21.99 -14.54
CA LEU A 254 -7.08 20.95 -15.56
C LEU A 254 -7.78 21.34 -16.87
N GLU A 255 -8.93 22.01 -16.80
CA GLU A 255 -9.62 22.57 -17.97
C GLU A 255 -8.76 23.66 -18.64
N SER A 256 -8.05 24.48 -17.87
CA SER A 256 -7.12 25.48 -18.42
C SER A 256 -5.94 24.87 -19.18
N LEU A 257 -5.61 23.59 -18.91
CA LEU A 257 -4.64 22.81 -19.67
C LEU A 257 -5.23 22.14 -20.93
N GLY A 258 -6.54 22.30 -21.17
CA GLY A 258 -7.24 21.81 -22.35
C GLY A 258 -7.94 20.46 -22.20
N TYR A 259 -8.12 19.95 -20.97
CA TYR A 259 -8.86 18.71 -20.73
C TYR A 259 -10.36 18.97 -20.52
N GLU A 260 -11.21 18.12 -21.09
CA GLU A 260 -12.58 17.92 -20.62
C GLU A 260 -12.55 17.14 -19.30
N VAL A 261 -12.96 17.78 -18.20
CA VAL A 261 -12.92 17.18 -16.87
C VAL A 261 -14.31 16.72 -16.45
N ILE A 262 -14.44 15.41 -16.18
CA ILE A 262 -15.71 14.82 -15.74
C ILE A 262 -15.59 14.33 -14.30
N ASN A 263 -16.26 15.04 -13.39
CA ASN A 263 -16.37 14.62 -11.99
C ASN A 263 -17.34 13.43 -11.86
N LYS A 264 -16.89 12.37 -11.18
CA LYS A 264 -17.65 11.14 -10.93
C LYS A 264 -17.67 10.83 -9.44
N CYS A 265 -18.86 10.56 -8.93
CA CYS A 265 -19.06 9.87 -7.66
C CYS A 265 -20.05 8.73 -7.88
N GLN A 266 -19.60 7.48 -7.72
CA GLN A 266 -20.46 6.30 -7.87
C GLN A 266 -20.47 5.51 -6.56
N SER A 267 -20.86 4.24 -6.62
CA SER A 267 -20.59 3.33 -5.51
C SER A 267 -19.10 2.97 -5.48
N VAL A 268 -18.58 2.65 -4.29
CA VAL A 268 -17.19 2.25 -4.08
C VAL A 268 -16.75 1.13 -5.05
N ASN A 269 -17.60 0.13 -5.29
CA ASN A 269 -17.30 -0.95 -6.26
C ASN A 269 -17.18 -0.44 -7.70
N LYS A 270 -18.07 0.48 -8.10
CA LYS A 270 -18.05 1.06 -9.45
C LYS A 270 -16.86 2.00 -9.62
N ASP A 271 -16.49 2.76 -8.60
CA ASP A 271 -15.31 3.62 -8.64
C ASP A 271 -14.02 2.79 -8.66
N PHE A 272 -13.93 1.72 -7.85
CA PHE A 272 -12.84 0.75 -7.93
C PHE A 272 -12.67 0.20 -9.35
N ALA A 273 -13.75 -0.29 -9.96
CA ALA A 273 -13.71 -0.78 -11.34
C ALA A 273 -13.31 0.31 -12.36
N THR A 274 -13.80 1.54 -12.19
CA THR A 274 -13.40 2.67 -13.06
C THR A 274 -11.89 2.92 -12.97
N MET A 275 -11.32 2.89 -11.76
CA MET A 275 -9.88 3.06 -11.55
C MET A 275 -9.07 1.88 -12.09
N PHE A 276 -9.53 0.64 -11.87
CA PHE A 276 -8.83 -0.58 -12.29
C PHE A 276 -8.76 -0.72 -13.81
N TYR A 277 -9.81 -0.31 -14.54
CA TYR A 277 -9.84 -0.39 -16.00
C TYR A 277 -9.31 0.88 -16.70
N ALA A 278 -8.86 1.89 -15.96
CA ALA A 278 -8.36 3.14 -16.54
C ALA A 278 -7.02 2.93 -17.28
N PRO A 279 -6.78 3.63 -18.41
CA PRO A 279 -5.47 3.61 -19.07
C PRO A 279 -4.35 4.23 -18.21
N GLY A 280 -4.73 5.09 -17.26
CA GLY A 280 -3.84 5.56 -16.21
C GLY A 280 -4.63 6.08 -15.00
N LEU A 281 -4.08 5.88 -13.80
CA LEU A 281 -4.64 6.32 -12.53
C LEU A 281 -3.64 7.21 -11.80
N ILE A 282 -4.08 8.42 -11.44
CA ILE A 282 -3.36 9.34 -10.57
C ILE A 282 -4.00 9.27 -9.18
N SER A 283 -3.25 8.75 -8.21
CA SER A 283 -3.72 8.56 -6.84
C SER A 283 -3.20 9.65 -5.90
N THR A 284 -4.11 10.25 -5.13
CA THR A 284 -3.76 11.12 -3.99
C THR A 284 -3.59 10.34 -2.68
N CYS A 285 -3.03 9.13 -2.74
CA CYS A 285 -2.73 8.26 -1.60
C CYS A 285 -3.98 7.68 -0.88
N SER A 286 -4.38 6.47 -1.26
CA SER A 286 -5.41 5.68 -0.58
C SER A 286 -5.23 4.20 -0.89
N SER A 287 -5.50 3.33 0.09
CA SER A 287 -5.53 1.88 -0.11
C SER A 287 -6.45 1.46 -1.27
N LEU A 288 -7.59 2.15 -1.44
CA LEU A 288 -8.55 1.87 -2.51
C LEU A 288 -7.94 2.11 -3.90
N SER A 289 -7.35 3.28 -4.13
CA SER A 289 -6.76 3.62 -5.42
C SER A 289 -5.41 2.95 -5.66
N PHE A 290 -4.66 2.63 -4.60
CA PHE A 290 -3.47 1.79 -4.71
C PHE A 290 -3.85 0.40 -5.23
N MET A 291 -4.82 -0.27 -4.58
CA MET A 291 -5.28 -1.60 -4.99
C MET A 291 -5.88 -1.60 -6.41
N ALA A 292 -6.63 -0.57 -6.77
CA ALA A 292 -7.20 -0.48 -8.10
C ALA A 292 -6.15 -0.18 -9.18
N GLY A 293 -5.27 0.80 -8.95
CA GLY A 293 -4.36 1.29 -9.99
C GLY A 293 -3.05 0.53 -10.08
N PHE A 294 -2.39 0.26 -8.95
CA PHE A 294 -1.08 -0.39 -8.96
C PHE A 294 -1.14 -1.77 -9.60
N PHE A 295 -2.22 -2.52 -9.35
CA PHE A 295 -2.44 -3.85 -9.91
C PHE A 295 -3.19 -3.85 -11.25
N SER A 296 -3.55 -2.70 -11.81
CA SER A 296 -4.14 -2.62 -13.14
C SER A 296 -3.13 -2.83 -14.27
N ASP A 297 -3.65 -3.00 -15.49
CA ASP A 297 -2.89 -2.94 -16.74
C ASP A 297 -2.49 -1.51 -17.12
N GLY A 298 -3.14 -0.51 -16.51
CA GLY A 298 -2.89 0.91 -16.74
C GLY A 298 -1.66 1.43 -16.02
N ILE A 299 -1.31 2.69 -16.32
CA ILE A 299 -0.22 3.39 -15.64
C ILE A 299 -0.72 3.88 -14.29
N PHE A 300 -0.10 3.44 -13.21
CA PHE A 300 -0.33 3.99 -11.88
C PHE A 300 0.68 5.10 -11.59
N ILE A 301 0.22 6.21 -11.02
CA ILE A 301 1.08 7.28 -10.50
C ILE A 301 0.54 7.70 -9.14
N ALA A 302 1.42 7.80 -8.15
CA ALA A 302 1.09 8.23 -6.81
C ALA A 302 2.17 9.14 -6.22
N SER A 303 1.82 9.84 -5.16
CA SER A 303 2.72 10.59 -4.30
C SER A 303 2.29 10.34 -2.86
N MET A 304 3.26 10.07 -1.98
CA MET A 304 3.02 9.86 -0.57
C MET A 304 4.21 10.35 0.24
N TYR A 305 3.93 10.90 1.41
CA TYR A 305 4.94 11.31 2.38
C TYR A 305 4.37 11.01 3.76
N ASP A 306 5.15 10.41 4.65
CA ASP A 306 4.78 10.18 6.04
C ASP A 306 5.46 11.22 6.93
N GLU A 307 4.71 12.24 7.33
CA GLU A 307 5.18 13.31 8.21
C GLU A 307 5.64 12.79 9.58
N ARG A 308 4.98 11.76 10.12
CA ARG A 308 5.24 11.23 11.47
C ARG A 308 6.67 10.67 11.56
N LYS A 309 7.18 10.19 10.44
CA LYS A 309 8.50 9.59 10.30
C LYS A 309 9.44 10.41 9.40
N SER A 310 8.94 11.52 8.86
CA SER A 310 9.65 12.37 7.89
C SER A 310 10.30 11.58 6.75
N ARG A 311 9.53 10.67 6.15
CA ARG A 311 10.03 9.75 5.10
C ARG A 311 9.03 9.59 3.96
N GLN A 312 9.53 9.15 2.83
CA GLN A 312 8.80 8.67 1.65
C GLN A 312 9.64 7.57 1.00
N CYS A 313 9.11 6.87 0.00
CA CYS A 313 9.92 5.89 -0.72
C CYS A 313 11.00 6.60 -1.54
N GLU A 314 12.28 6.40 -1.19
CA GLU A 314 13.39 7.14 -1.81
C GLU A 314 13.94 6.51 -3.09
N ASP A 315 13.63 5.25 -3.33
CA ASP A 315 14.16 4.43 -4.43
C ASP A 315 13.06 3.64 -5.15
N CYS A 316 11.80 4.04 -4.95
CA CYS A 316 10.68 3.57 -5.75
C CYS A 316 10.83 3.96 -7.22
N ASP A 317 10.22 3.17 -8.10
CA ASP A 317 10.22 3.42 -9.53
C ASP A 317 9.40 4.68 -9.91
N ASP A 318 9.35 4.95 -11.20
CA ASP A 318 8.80 6.16 -11.79
C ASP A 318 7.29 6.40 -11.57
N TRP A 319 6.56 5.39 -11.07
CA TRP A 319 5.18 5.53 -10.62
C TRP A 319 5.06 6.36 -9.33
N PHE A 320 6.13 6.47 -8.53
CA PHE A 320 6.14 7.24 -7.29
C PHE A 320 6.78 8.62 -7.51
N LYS A 321 6.00 9.68 -7.32
CA LYS A 321 6.44 11.07 -7.51
C LYS A 321 6.65 11.76 -6.18
N LYS A 322 7.84 12.30 -5.98
CA LYS A 322 8.24 13.02 -4.77
C LYS A 322 8.09 14.52 -4.93
N GLY A 323 8.02 15.25 -3.81
CA GLY A 323 8.14 16.71 -3.80
C GLY A 323 6.86 17.48 -4.16
N TYR A 324 5.75 16.78 -4.40
CA TYR A 324 4.46 17.42 -4.70
C TYR A 324 3.52 17.52 -3.50
N THR A 325 3.89 16.91 -2.37
CA THR A 325 3.04 16.89 -1.17
C THR A 325 2.98 18.27 -0.52
N LEU A 326 1.76 18.76 -0.26
CA LEU A 326 1.50 19.87 0.65
C LEU A 326 1.45 19.33 2.09
N LYS A 327 2.48 19.64 2.88
CA LYS A 327 2.59 19.17 4.26
C LYS A 327 1.53 19.81 5.15
N HIS A 328 1.03 19.08 6.13
CA HIS A 328 0.13 19.61 7.16
C HIS A 328 0.76 20.77 7.93
N SER A 329 2.08 20.76 8.12
CA SER A 329 2.80 21.88 8.74
C SER A 329 2.73 23.19 7.94
N GLU A 330 2.42 23.11 6.64
CA GLU A 330 2.27 24.28 5.75
C GLU A 330 0.81 24.80 5.73
N VAL A 331 -0.13 24.05 6.34
CA VAL A 331 -1.56 24.38 6.37
C VAL A 331 -2.04 24.62 7.79
N GLU A 332 -2.24 25.90 8.10
CA GLU A 332 -2.84 26.34 9.35
C GLU A 332 -4.28 25.85 9.48
N ASN A 333 -5.11 26.18 8.50
CA ASN A 333 -6.53 25.84 8.46
C ASN A 333 -6.94 25.30 7.07
N TYR A 334 -7.38 24.05 7.01
CA TYR A 334 -7.87 23.43 5.77
C TYR A 334 -9.25 23.95 5.31
N HIS A 335 -9.89 24.82 6.08
CA HIS A 335 -11.13 25.49 5.70
C HIS A 335 -10.90 26.90 5.16
N ASP A 336 -9.67 27.44 5.28
CA ASP A 336 -9.23 28.61 4.52
C ASP A 336 -8.84 28.19 3.09
N THR A 337 -9.88 27.86 2.32
CA THR A 337 -9.73 27.24 1.01
C THR A 337 -8.97 28.13 0.03
N GLU A 338 -9.11 29.45 0.12
CA GLU A 338 -8.41 30.38 -0.77
C GLU A 338 -6.90 30.33 -0.53
N LYS A 339 -6.47 30.38 0.74
CA LYS A 339 -5.05 30.26 1.12
C LYS A 339 -4.49 28.91 0.72
N VAL A 340 -5.18 27.81 1.02
CA VAL A 340 -4.71 26.46 0.65
C VAL A 340 -4.64 26.29 -0.88
N ILE A 341 -5.64 26.75 -1.64
CA ILE A 341 -5.62 26.71 -3.10
C ILE A 341 -4.43 27.50 -3.66
N SER A 342 -4.10 28.66 -3.08
CA SER A 342 -2.95 29.45 -3.50
C SER A 342 -1.62 28.68 -3.37
N ILE A 343 -1.48 27.88 -2.30
CA ILE A 343 -0.30 27.04 -2.07
C ILE A 343 -0.31 25.85 -3.02
N LEU A 344 -1.47 25.25 -3.29
CA LEU A 344 -1.59 24.13 -4.24
C LEU A 344 -1.25 24.53 -5.67
N LYS A 345 -1.50 25.78 -6.06
CA LYS A 345 -1.18 26.35 -7.37
C LYS A 345 0.29 26.76 -7.54
N ALA A 346 1.01 26.98 -6.43
CA ALA A 346 2.41 27.41 -6.41
C ALA A 346 3.39 26.25 -6.61
#